data_AF-A0A0A0LCC1-F1
#
_entry.id   AF-A0A0A0LCC1-F1
#
_cell.length_a   1.000
_cell.length_b   1.000
_cell.length_c   1.000
_cell.angle_alpha   90.00
_cell.angle_beta   90.00
_cell.angle_gamma   90.00
#
_symmetry.space_group_name_H-M   'P 1'
#
loop_
_entity.id
_entity.type
_entity.pdbx_description
1 polymer ?
#
loop_
_entity_poly.entity_id
_entity_poly.type
_entity_poly.pdbx_seq_one_letter_code
_entity_poly.pdbx_strand_id
1 'polypeptide(L)'
;MAGIFQATSEDLWRGTIYGSWGTVFVLLFLAICHLFCSKKNVSSLLSRFPTSSLLADRHTSSLLADRHTSSPSCECPSPSRIMEAISDTDLKSLLDNLDGRINENEKWERVVEKSNDYLSYSAKCCKPKDGPLKYSSVTIFENCCPKLLRDFYMDNDYRKQWDSTVLMHEQLQMDGTSGIEVGRTLKKFPLLTPREYILSWRLWEGKDETFYCFTKECEHPSAPQQKKYVRVTFFRSGWRIRRVSGRNACEITMLHQEDAGLNVEMAKLVFAKGIWSFVCKMDKALRKYSLINNYPSSSLVSAVTLIKKVPDGFEDMDGIISEENMVETESCGQVSSEERKLSRASKKLLTNGLLLIGGVICLSRGHSSLGAKVVMAYILTKLSKRVDAPQGQMASVEQ
;
A
#
# COMPACT_ATOMS: atom_id res chain seq x y z
N MET A 1 -59.74 -30.24 -19.40
CA MET A 1 -60.98 -29.47 -19.65
C MET A 1 -60.83 -28.14 -18.93
N ALA A 2 -60.92 -27.03 -19.68
CA ALA A 2 -60.91 -25.62 -19.25
C ALA A 2 -59.64 -25.10 -18.53
N GLY A 3 -59.07 -23.94 -18.84
CA GLY A 3 -59.50 -22.89 -19.75
C GLY A 3 -58.34 -21.95 -20.08
N ILE A 4 -58.36 -21.45 -21.31
CA ILE A 4 -57.57 -20.34 -21.81
C ILE A 4 -58.12 -19.07 -21.16
N PHE A 5 -57.25 -18.20 -20.62
CA PHE A 5 -57.55 -16.77 -20.55
C PHE A 5 -56.45 -15.98 -21.24
N GLN A 6 -56.92 -15.16 -22.16
CA GLN A 6 -56.22 -14.44 -23.20
C GLN A 6 -55.70 -13.11 -22.61
N ALA A 7 -54.40 -12.87 -22.68
CA ALA A 7 -53.81 -11.59 -22.28
C ALA A 7 -54.07 -10.54 -23.37
N THR A 8 -54.64 -9.40 -22.98
CA THR A 8 -54.87 -8.24 -23.85
C THR A 8 -53.62 -7.35 -23.95
N SER A 9 -53.45 -6.67 -25.08
CA SER A 9 -52.24 -5.94 -25.52
C SER A 9 -51.92 -4.63 -24.77
N GLU A 10 -52.47 -4.43 -23.58
CA GLU A 10 -52.33 -3.18 -22.81
C GLU A 10 -51.11 -3.19 -21.87
N ASP A 11 -50.58 -4.35 -21.50
CA ASP A 11 -49.47 -4.47 -20.55
C ASP A 11 -48.07 -4.22 -21.16
N LEU A 12 -47.96 -4.08 -22.48
CA LEU A 12 -46.68 -3.93 -23.16
C LEU A 12 -46.08 -2.51 -23.10
N TRP A 13 -46.86 -1.50 -22.68
CA TRP A 13 -46.42 -0.09 -22.72
C TRP A 13 -45.98 0.50 -21.38
N ARG A 14 -46.20 -0.20 -20.25
CA ARG A 14 -45.78 0.31 -18.91
C ARG A 14 -44.33 -0.03 -18.52
N GLY A 15 -43.63 -0.89 -19.27
CA GLY A 15 -42.30 -1.40 -18.91
C GLY A 15 -41.10 -0.50 -19.27
N THR A 16 -41.27 0.49 -20.15
CA THR A 16 -40.10 1.13 -20.79
C THR A 16 -39.75 2.53 -20.25
N ILE A 17 -40.62 3.15 -19.45
CA ILE A 17 -40.44 4.56 -19.02
C ILE A 17 -39.59 4.69 -17.74
N TYR A 18 -39.54 3.67 -16.87
CA TYR A 18 -38.83 3.78 -15.59
C TYR A 18 -37.34 3.44 -15.62
N GLY A 19 -36.86 2.71 -16.64
CA GLY A 19 -35.45 2.32 -16.75
C GLY A 19 -34.53 3.41 -17.30
N SER A 20 -35.06 4.30 -18.16
CA SER A 20 -34.27 5.31 -18.88
C SER A 20 -34.02 6.57 -18.05
N TRP A 21 -34.92 6.91 -17.11
CA TRP A 21 -34.74 8.09 -16.27
C TRP A 21 -33.66 7.89 -15.19
N GLY A 22 -33.45 6.66 -14.72
CA GLY A 22 -32.44 6.35 -13.71
C GLY A 22 -31.01 6.65 -14.18
N THR A 23 -30.69 6.36 -15.44
CA THR A 23 -29.36 6.66 -16.01
C THR A 23 -29.18 8.17 -16.20
N VAL A 24 -30.23 8.88 -16.60
CA VAL A 24 -30.21 10.35 -16.72
C VAL A 24 -29.97 11.01 -15.37
N PHE A 25 -30.63 10.56 -14.30
CA PHE A 25 -30.40 11.11 -12.96
C PHE A 25 -28.98 10.84 -12.43
N VAL A 26 -28.41 9.67 -12.71
CA VAL A 26 -27.02 9.34 -12.32
C VAL A 26 -26.03 10.21 -13.09
N LEU A 27 -26.22 10.41 -14.39
CA LEU A 27 -25.35 11.28 -15.20
C LEU A 27 -25.48 12.76 -14.77
N LEU A 28 -26.69 13.22 -14.47
CA LEU A 28 -26.94 14.56 -13.95
C LEU A 28 -26.27 14.78 -12.59
N PHE A 29 -26.36 13.79 -11.69
CA PHE A 29 -25.70 13.82 -10.38
C PHE A 29 -24.17 13.86 -10.52
N LEU A 30 -23.59 13.06 -11.42
CA LEU A 30 -22.15 13.07 -11.69
C LEU A 30 -21.69 14.41 -12.27
N ALA A 31 -22.46 15.02 -13.16
CA ALA A 31 -22.17 16.34 -13.72
C ALA A 31 -22.23 17.45 -12.65
N ILE A 32 -23.24 17.42 -11.77
CA ILE A 32 -23.37 18.36 -10.64
C ILE A 32 -22.18 18.18 -9.67
N CYS A 33 -21.81 16.95 -9.33
CA CYS A 33 -20.64 16.67 -8.51
C CYS A 33 -19.35 17.22 -9.15
N HIS A 34 -19.18 17.09 -10.47
CA HIS A 34 -18.02 17.62 -11.17
C HIS A 34 -17.96 19.15 -11.16
N LEU A 35 -19.12 19.83 -11.25
CA LEU A 35 -19.23 21.29 -11.15
C LEU A 35 -18.97 21.80 -9.72
N PHE A 36 -19.40 21.07 -8.68
CA PHE A 36 -19.11 21.42 -7.29
C PHE A 36 -17.65 21.12 -6.90
N CYS A 37 -17.04 20.06 -7.42
CA CYS A 37 -15.62 19.75 -7.20
C CYS A 37 -14.69 20.72 -7.94
N SER A 38 -15.06 21.17 -9.14
CA SER A 38 -14.27 22.17 -9.89
C SER A 38 -14.35 23.56 -9.26
N LYS A 39 -15.51 24.00 -8.74
CA LYS A 39 -15.64 25.28 -8.03
C LYS A 39 -14.85 25.35 -6.72
N LYS A 40 -14.62 24.22 -6.04
CA LYS A 40 -13.79 24.17 -4.82
C LYS A 40 -12.28 24.29 -5.07
N ASN A 41 -11.82 24.09 -6.30
CA ASN A 41 -10.42 24.28 -6.68
C ASN A 41 -10.09 25.69 -7.21
N VAL A 42 -11.10 26.55 -7.43
CA VAL A 42 -10.89 27.93 -7.93
C VAL A 42 -10.95 28.97 -6.80
N SER A 43 -11.58 28.67 -5.65
CA SER A 43 -11.71 29.64 -4.54
C SER A 43 -10.51 29.70 -3.59
N SER A 44 -9.42 28.95 -3.83
CA SER A 44 -8.21 28.98 -2.99
C SER A 44 -7.08 29.85 -3.55
N LEU A 45 -7.30 30.57 -4.67
CA LEU A 45 -6.28 31.38 -5.33
C LEU A 45 -6.48 32.90 -5.20
N LEU A 46 -7.42 33.39 -4.38
CA LEU A 46 -7.61 34.83 -4.14
C LEU A 46 -7.76 35.13 -2.64
N SER A 47 -6.68 34.98 -1.88
CA SER A 47 -6.47 35.73 -0.62
C SER A 47 -5.00 35.69 -0.21
N ARG A 48 -4.16 36.43 -0.93
CA ARG A 48 -2.82 36.82 -0.46
C ARG A 48 -2.55 38.27 -0.85
N PHE A 49 -2.68 39.18 0.11
CA PHE A 49 -1.78 40.33 0.23
C PHE A 49 -1.55 40.63 1.72
N PRO A 50 -0.31 41.00 2.11
CA PRO A 50 0.09 41.21 3.50
C PRO A 50 -0.11 42.68 3.90
N THR A 51 -0.33 42.93 5.20
CA THR A 51 -0.08 44.26 5.76
C THR A 51 0.72 44.12 7.05
N SER A 52 1.88 44.75 7.04
CA SER A 52 2.76 45.01 8.17
C SER A 52 2.17 46.07 9.11
N SER A 53 2.33 45.89 10.42
CA SER A 53 2.46 47.02 11.36
C SER A 53 3.21 46.58 12.61
N LEU A 54 4.37 47.20 12.82
CA LEU A 54 5.11 47.32 14.07
C LEU A 54 4.36 48.24 15.05
N LEU A 55 4.58 48.04 16.36
CA LEU A 55 4.62 48.97 17.52
C LEU A 55 4.44 48.11 18.79
N ALA A 56 5.46 47.82 19.59
CA ALA A 56 6.11 48.64 20.63
C ALA A 56 5.30 48.79 21.95
N ASP A 57 5.85 48.16 23.00
CA ASP A 57 5.81 48.42 24.45
C ASP A 57 4.50 48.61 25.24
N ARG A 58 4.34 47.78 26.28
CA ARG A 58 4.48 48.28 27.67
C ARG A 58 4.59 47.16 28.72
N HIS A 59 5.62 47.29 29.56
CA HIS A 59 5.74 46.68 30.89
C HIS A 59 4.54 47.03 31.79
N THR A 60 4.05 46.06 32.57
CA THR A 60 3.64 46.32 33.95
C THR A 60 3.70 45.04 34.78
N SER A 61 4.56 45.05 35.80
CA SER A 61 4.66 44.05 36.85
C SER A 61 3.58 44.28 37.90
N SER A 62 2.94 43.22 38.40
CA SER A 62 2.17 43.24 39.64
C SER A 62 2.24 41.89 40.33
N LEU A 63 2.63 41.91 41.59
CA LEU A 63 2.97 40.79 42.46
C LEU A 63 1.83 40.54 43.47
N LEU A 64 1.70 39.25 43.86
CA LEU A 64 1.05 38.67 45.06
C LEU A 64 -0.48 38.52 45.11
N ALA A 65 -0.96 37.27 45.22
CA ALA A 65 -1.29 36.64 46.51
C ALA A 65 -1.86 35.22 46.33
N ASP A 66 -1.43 34.32 47.24
CA ASP A 66 -1.88 32.94 47.45
C ASP A 66 -3.39 32.78 47.63
N ARG A 67 -3.93 31.66 47.13
CA ARG A 67 -4.91 30.86 47.87
C ARG A 67 -5.01 29.43 47.34
N HIS A 68 -4.71 28.50 48.23
CA HIS A 68 -4.99 27.07 48.13
C HIS A 68 -6.47 26.80 47.82
N THR A 69 -6.75 25.96 46.81
CA THR A 69 -7.94 25.10 46.79
C THR A 69 -7.63 23.85 45.96
N SER A 70 -7.70 22.71 46.63
CA SER A 70 -7.52 21.35 46.11
C SER A 70 -8.75 20.89 45.32
N SER A 71 -8.57 20.49 44.06
CA SER A 71 -9.48 19.66 43.25
C SER A 71 -8.77 19.16 41.98
N PRO A 72 -9.20 18.02 41.40
CA PRO A 72 -8.31 16.98 40.90
C PRO A 72 -7.66 17.36 39.57
N SER A 73 -6.35 17.14 39.50
CA SER A 73 -5.55 17.27 38.29
C SER A 73 -6.08 16.36 37.19
N CYS A 74 -6.51 16.96 36.08
CA CYS A 74 -6.47 16.32 34.77
C CYS A 74 -5.04 15.85 34.51
N GLU A 75 -4.86 14.54 34.44
CA GLU A 75 -3.62 13.92 33.97
C GLU A 75 -3.34 14.40 32.54
N CYS A 76 -2.41 15.35 32.41
CA CYS A 76 -1.71 15.55 31.16
C CYS A 76 -0.86 14.30 30.93
N PRO A 77 -0.96 13.60 29.79
CA PRO A 77 -0.08 12.49 29.51
C PRO A 77 1.36 13.01 29.49
N SER A 78 2.19 12.47 30.36
CA SER A 78 3.61 12.80 30.51
C SER A 78 4.34 12.69 29.16
N PRO A 79 5.14 13.68 28.75
CA PRO A 79 5.95 13.62 27.54
C PRO A 79 7.23 12.82 27.83
N SER A 80 7.11 11.51 27.99
CA SER A 80 8.28 10.62 28.13
C SER A 80 7.93 9.17 27.83
N ARG A 81 7.30 8.91 26.69
CA ARG A 81 7.64 7.66 25.97
C ARG A 81 8.99 7.94 25.32
N ILE A 82 10.06 7.58 26.02
CA ILE A 82 11.37 7.42 25.39
C ILE A 82 11.13 6.41 24.28
N MET A 83 11.17 6.89 23.05
CA MET A 83 10.99 6.05 21.91
C MET A 83 12.24 5.21 21.78
N GLU A 84 12.10 3.90 22.00
CA GLU A 84 13.22 2.97 21.91
C GLU A 84 13.82 3.07 20.51
N ALA A 85 15.06 3.54 20.40
CA ALA A 85 15.76 3.66 19.12
C ALA A 85 15.88 2.30 18.42
N ILE A 86 16.08 2.28 17.10
CA ILE A 86 16.33 1.03 16.39
C ILE A 86 17.70 0.49 16.80
N SER A 87 17.70 -0.70 17.41
CA SER A 87 18.90 -1.33 17.96
C SER A 87 19.35 -2.53 17.12
N ASP A 88 20.50 -3.09 17.45
CA ASP A 88 20.99 -4.31 16.78
C ASP A 88 20.13 -5.53 17.17
N THR A 89 19.42 -5.49 18.30
CA THR A 89 18.42 -6.51 18.66
C THR A 89 17.25 -6.53 17.67
N ASP A 90 16.84 -5.38 17.15
CA ASP A 90 15.81 -5.30 16.09
C ASP A 90 16.30 -6.01 14.81
N LEU A 91 17.58 -5.82 14.43
CA LEU A 91 18.19 -6.52 13.31
C LEU A 91 18.24 -8.04 13.56
N LYS A 92 18.65 -8.48 14.76
CA LYS A 92 18.68 -9.91 15.12
C LYS A 92 17.30 -10.53 14.98
N SER A 93 16.27 -9.88 15.52
CA SER A 93 14.89 -10.33 15.41
C SER A 93 14.44 -10.39 13.95
N LEU A 94 14.81 -9.40 13.13
CA LEU A 94 14.52 -9.43 11.70
C LEU A 94 15.15 -10.65 11.02
N LEU A 95 16.43 -10.92 11.26
CA LEU A 95 17.15 -12.07 10.71
C LEU A 95 16.47 -13.40 11.09
N ASP A 96 16.21 -13.60 12.38
CA ASP A 96 15.57 -14.81 12.89
C ASP A 96 14.21 -15.06 12.21
N ASN A 97 13.39 -14.02 12.03
CA ASN A 97 12.10 -14.16 11.37
C ASN A 97 12.23 -14.38 9.85
N LEU A 98 13.23 -13.78 9.19
CA LEU A 98 13.46 -13.93 7.73
C LEU A 98 14.00 -15.31 7.37
N ASP A 99 14.81 -15.93 8.24
CA ASP A 99 15.37 -17.27 8.04
C ASP A 99 14.38 -18.40 8.35
N GLY A 100 13.12 -18.05 8.61
CA GLY A 100 12.10 -19.06 8.83
C GLY A 100 12.16 -19.70 10.22
N ARG A 101 12.93 -19.14 11.17
CA ARG A 101 12.82 -19.45 12.62
C ARG A 101 11.56 -18.81 13.18
N ILE A 102 10.44 -19.11 12.53
CA ILE A 102 9.12 -18.61 12.83
C ILE A 102 8.62 -19.37 14.06
N ASN A 103 7.99 -18.66 14.98
CA ASN A 103 7.32 -19.28 16.12
C ASN A 103 6.37 -20.41 15.64
N GLU A 104 6.52 -21.61 16.18
CA GLU A 104 5.68 -22.79 15.87
C GLU A 104 4.18 -22.52 16.03
N ASN A 105 3.83 -21.50 16.83
CA ASN A 105 2.47 -21.06 17.10
C ASN A 105 1.87 -20.16 16.02
N GLU A 106 2.64 -19.67 15.04
CA GLU A 106 2.14 -18.79 13.97
C GLU A 106 1.60 -19.61 12.78
N LYS A 107 0.28 -19.59 12.57
CA LYS A 107 -0.34 -20.20 11.40
C LYS A 107 -0.27 -19.26 10.20
N TRP A 108 0.66 -19.51 9.29
CA TRP A 108 0.82 -18.76 8.05
C TRP A 108 -0.06 -19.31 6.92
N GLU A 109 -0.78 -18.43 6.25
CA GLU A 109 -1.67 -18.74 5.13
C GLU A 109 -1.16 -18.07 3.85
N ARG A 110 -1.07 -18.84 2.75
CA ARG A 110 -0.71 -18.29 1.44
C ARG A 110 -1.80 -17.33 0.95
N VAL A 111 -1.38 -16.14 0.50
CA VAL A 111 -2.27 -15.09 -0.01
C VAL A 111 -2.19 -14.99 -1.54
N VAL A 112 -0.97 -15.00 -2.09
CA VAL A 112 -0.74 -14.91 -3.53
C VAL A 112 0.58 -15.56 -3.90
N GLU A 113 0.65 -16.09 -5.11
CA GLU A 113 1.85 -16.63 -5.72
C GLU A 113 1.70 -16.47 -7.24
N LYS A 114 2.52 -15.60 -7.83
CA LYS A 114 2.43 -15.22 -9.24
C LYS A 114 3.82 -14.90 -9.79
N SER A 115 3.99 -15.14 -11.09
CA SER A 115 5.23 -14.84 -11.80
C SER A 115 4.97 -14.44 -13.24
N ASN A 116 5.98 -13.81 -13.84
CA ASN A 116 6.16 -13.60 -15.27
C ASN A 116 7.67 -13.68 -15.58
N ASP A 117 8.07 -13.40 -16.82
CA ASP A 117 9.46 -13.54 -17.29
C ASP A 117 10.48 -12.63 -16.58
N TYR A 118 10.04 -11.57 -15.89
CA TYR A 118 10.91 -10.56 -15.28
C TYR A 118 10.81 -10.50 -13.75
N LEU A 119 9.75 -11.10 -13.18
CA LEU A 119 9.33 -10.87 -11.81
C LEU A 119 8.56 -12.08 -11.27
N SER A 120 8.91 -12.53 -10.06
CA SER A 120 8.07 -13.42 -9.26
C SER A 120 7.70 -12.77 -7.92
N TYR A 121 6.52 -13.10 -7.41
CA TYR A 121 5.99 -12.59 -6.16
C TYR A 121 5.19 -13.66 -5.42
N SER A 122 5.56 -13.93 -4.19
CA SER A 122 4.78 -14.74 -3.26
C SER A 122 4.54 -13.98 -1.96
N ALA A 123 3.37 -14.16 -1.37
CA ALA A 123 3.08 -13.62 -0.05
C ALA A 123 2.19 -14.55 0.77
N LYS A 124 2.48 -14.60 2.07
CA LYS A 124 1.71 -15.28 3.10
C LYS A 124 1.36 -14.28 4.21
N CYS A 125 0.29 -14.54 4.94
CA CYS A 125 -0.08 -13.76 6.11
C CYS A 125 -0.40 -14.67 7.30
N CYS A 126 -0.15 -14.20 8.52
CA CYS A 126 -0.64 -14.83 9.73
C CYS A 126 -1.43 -13.80 10.56
N LYS A 127 -2.50 -14.28 11.22
CA LYS A 127 -3.31 -13.47 12.14
C LYS A 127 -2.80 -13.75 13.55
N PRO A 128 -2.14 -12.79 14.22
CA PRO A 128 -1.76 -12.95 15.62
C PRO A 128 -3.02 -13.01 16.50
N LYS A 129 -2.86 -13.49 17.75
CA LYS A 129 -3.95 -13.48 18.74
C LYS A 129 -4.46 -12.06 18.98
N ASP A 130 -3.51 -11.14 19.15
CA ASP A 130 -3.73 -9.73 19.35
C ASP A 130 -2.97 -8.93 18.28
N GLY A 131 -3.63 -7.94 17.68
CA GLY A 131 -3.01 -7.02 16.72
C GLY A 131 -3.31 -7.29 15.24
N PRO A 132 -2.72 -6.49 14.35
CA PRO A 132 -2.97 -6.54 12.91
C PRO A 132 -2.31 -7.74 12.22
N LEU A 133 -2.74 -8.03 10.99
CA LEU A 133 -2.13 -9.09 10.17
C LEU A 133 -0.64 -8.84 9.96
N LYS A 134 0.15 -9.91 10.13
CA LYS A 134 1.55 -9.96 9.74
C LYS A 134 1.65 -10.59 8.36
N TYR A 135 2.41 -9.96 7.49
CA TYR A 135 2.70 -10.40 6.14
C TYR A 135 4.17 -10.78 6.01
N SER A 136 4.43 -11.81 5.21
CA SER A 136 5.74 -12.21 4.74
C SER A 136 5.64 -12.36 3.23
N SER A 137 6.53 -11.68 2.51
CA SER A 137 6.54 -11.71 1.05
C SER A 137 7.95 -11.88 0.52
N VAL A 138 8.05 -12.57 -0.61
CA VAL A 138 9.29 -12.72 -1.39
C VAL A 138 9.02 -12.18 -2.78
N THR A 139 9.89 -11.30 -3.25
CA THR A 139 9.86 -10.78 -4.62
C THR A 139 11.22 -11.04 -5.26
N ILE A 140 11.23 -11.64 -6.44
CA ILE A 140 12.47 -11.84 -7.22
C ILE A 140 12.37 -11.01 -8.49
N PHE A 141 13.34 -10.13 -8.70
CA PHE A 141 13.50 -9.33 -9.89
C PHE A 141 14.63 -9.92 -10.75
N GLU A 142 14.31 -10.35 -11.97
CA GLU A 142 15.33 -10.79 -12.93
C GLU A 142 16.20 -9.63 -13.39
N ASN A 143 17.44 -9.88 -13.79
CA ASN A 143 18.36 -8.89 -14.35
C ASN A 143 18.47 -7.62 -13.48
N CYS A 144 18.64 -7.81 -12.17
CA CYS A 144 18.70 -6.75 -11.17
C CYS A 144 19.78 -7.09 -10.15
N CYS A 145 20.59 -6.10 -9.74
CA CYS A 145 21.60 -6.26 -8.70
C CYS A 145 21.10 -5.72 -7.34
N PRO A 146 21.61 -6.26 -6.21
CA PRO A 146 21.20 -5.84 -4.87
C PRO A 146 21.31 -4.33 -4.59
N LYS A 147 22.41 -3.69 -5.02
CA LYS A 147 22.63 -2.24 -4.82
C LYS A 147 21.59 -1.38 -5.52
N LEU A 148 21.28 -1.69 -6.79
CA LEU A 148 20.24 -1.00 -7.54
C LEU A 148 18.87 -1.14 -6.86
N LEU A 149 18.53 -2.35 -6.39
CA LEU A 149 17.25 -2.60 -5.73
C LEU A 149 17.15 -1.84 -4.40
N ARG A 150 18.24 -1.83 -3.60
CA ARG A 150 18.34 -1.03 -2.37
C ARG A 150 18.09 0.45 -2.66
N ASP A 151 18.80 1.01 -3.62
CA ASP A 151 18.70 2.44 -3.94
C ASP A 151 17.29 2.80 -4.42
N PHE A 152 16.70 1.96 -5.28
CA PHE A 152 15.30 2.11 -5.70
C PHE A 152 14.30 2.05 -4.54
N TYR A 153 14.50 1.15 -3.57
CA TYR A 153 13.61 1.02 -2.40
C TYR A 153 13.74 2.20 -1.43
N MET A 154 14.93 2.80 -1.35
CA MET A 154 15.24 3.88 -0.42
C MET A 154 15.03 5.29 -1.01
N ASP A 155 14.90 5.41 -2.33
CA ASP A 155 14.64 6.69 -2.99
C ASP A 155 13.16 7.10 -2.83
N ASN A 156 12.88 7.83 -1.74
CA ASN A 156 11.56 8.38 -1.46
C ASN A 156 11.14 9.49 -2.45
N ASP A 157 12.09 10.17 -3.09
CA ASP A 157 11.80 11.19 -4.11
C ASP A 157 11.30 10.55 -5.39
N TYR A 158 11.95 9.47 -5.82
CA TYR A 158 11.48 8.66 -6.94
C TYR A 158 10.18 7.92 -6.59
N ARG A 159 10.02 7.45 -5.34
CA ARG A 159 8.78 6.81 -4.89
C ARG A 159 7.54 7.68 -5.11
N LYS A 160 7.63 8.99 -4.85
CA LYS A 160 6.55 9.97 -5.13
C LYS A 160 6.16 10.03 -6.61
N GLN A 161 7.08 9.72 -7.53
CA GLN A 161 6.83 9.83 -8.96
C GLN A 161 6.03 8.64 -9.50
N TRP A 162 6.27 7.44 -8.98
CA TRP A 162 5.65 6.22 -9.52
C TRP A 162 4.57 5.61 -8.62
N ASP A 163 4.61 5.81 -7.30
CA ASP A 163 3.57 5.32 -6.39
C ASP A 163 2.51 6.39 -6.13
N SER A 164 1.35 6.21 -6.76
CA SER A 164 0.21 7.12 -6.66
C SER A 164 -0.44 7.15 -5.27
N THR A 165 -0.08 6.24 -4.38
CA THR A 165 -0.56 6.27 -2.99
C THR A 165 0.22 7.27 -2.15
N VAL A 166 1.46 7.61 -2.52
CA VAL A 166 2.31 8.55 -1.75
C VAL A 166 2.00 9.97 -2.18
N LEU A 167 1.44 10.78 -1.27
CA LEU A 167 1.14 12.20 -1.54
C LEU A 167 2.36 13.09 -1.32
N MET A 168 3.11 12.82 -0.26
CA MET A 168 4.38 13.46 0.05
C MET A 168 5.21 12.56 0.94
N HIS A 169 6.48 12.90 0.96
CA HIS A 169 7.48 12.38 1.86
C HIS A 169 8.41 13.54 2.26
N GLU A 170 8.75 13.62 3.54
CA GLU A 170 9.73 14.54 4.08
C GLU A 170 10.67 13.80 5.06
N GLN A 171 11.97 14.04 4.95
CA GLN A 171 12.94 13.64 5.96
C GLN A 171 12.83 14.61 7.14
N LEU A 172 12.60 14.10 8.34
CA LEU A 172 12.43 14.89 9.57
C LEU A 172 13.73 14.99 10.36
N GLN A 173 14.51 13.90 10.39
CA GLN A 173 15.76 13.82 11.13
C GLN A 173 16.68 12.79 10.49
N MET A 174 17.98 13.06 10.55
CA MET A 174 19.03 12.09 10.24
C MET A 174 20.05 12.08 11.39
N ASP A 175 20.24 10.95 12.05
CA ASP A 175 21.29 10.79 13.06
C ASP A 175 22.59 10.29 12.43
N GLY A 176 23.60 11.16 12.43
CA GLY A 176 24.95 10.87 11.93
C GLY A 176 25.65 9.69 12.61
N THR A 177 25.33 9.42 13.89
CA THR A 177 26.01 8.42 14.69
C THR A 177 25.41 7.03 14.46
N SER A 178 24.10 6.88 14.72
CA SER A 178 23.42 5.60 14.60
C SER A 178 23.11 5.22 13.14
N GLY A 179 23.01 6.20 12.24
CA GLY A 179 22.48 6.00 10.89
C GLY A 179 20.96 5.84 10.85
N ILE A 180 20.27 6.18 11.94
CA ILE A 180 18.80 6.18 12.00
C ILE A 180 18.28 7.43 11.29
N GLU A 181 17.34 7.21 10.37
CA GLU A 181 16.62 8.26 9.68
C GLU A 181 15.16 8.25 10.13
N VAL A 182 14.58 9.43 10.32
CA VAL A 182 13.17 9.61 10.61
C VAL A 182 12.53 10.39 9.48
N GLY A 183 11.41 9.90 8.98
CA GLY A 183 10.66 10.58 7.95
C GLY A 183 9.16 10.51 8.15
N ARG A 184 8.47 11.46 7.53
CA ARG A 184 7.02 11.51 7.45
C ARG A 184 6.57 11.23 6.04
N THR A 185 5.61 10.32 5.92
CA THR A 185 4.93 10.02 4.66
C THR A 185 3.44 10.17 4.86
N LEU A 186 2.74 10.85 3.93
CA LEU A 186 1.28 10.70 3.86
C LEU A 186 0.89 9.83 2.67
N LYS A 187 0.05 8.84 2.95
CA LYS A 187 -0.52 7.98 1.91
C LYS A 187 -2.02 8.20 1.77
N LYS A 188 -2.49 8.23 0.53
CA LYS A 188 -3.91 8.31 0.19
C LYS A 188 -4.33 7.04 -0.53
N PHE A 189 -5.29 6.38 0.09
CA PHE A 189 -5.98 5.24 -0.50
C PHE A 189 -7.36 5.67 -0.99
N PRO A 190 -7.89 5.07 -2.08
CA PRO A 190 -9.21 5.41 -2.59
C PRO A 190 -10.29 5.31 -1.49
N LEU A 191 -11.18 6.30 -1.44
CA LEU A 191 -12.34 6.36 -0.53
C LEU A 191 -12.01 6.40 0.97
N LEU A 192 -10.75 6.62 1.35
CA LEU A 192 -10.35 6.66 2.74
C LEU A 192 -9.58 7.95 3.10
N THR A 193 -9.66 8.33 4.37
CA THR A 193 -8.86 9.44 4.92
C THR A 193 -7.37 9.16 4.72
N PRO A 194 -6.55 10.15 4.33
CA PRO A 194 -5.11 9.93 4.20
C PRO A 194 -4.50 9.46 5.52
N ARG A 195 -3.57 8.51 5.44
CA ARG A 195 -2.80 8.01 6.57
C ARG A 195 -1.51 8.78 6.69
N GLU A 196 -1.14 9.11 7.92
CA GLU A 196 0.12 9.72 8.26
C GLU A 196 1.02 8.69 8.93
N TYR A 197 2.22 8.53 8.37
CA TYR A 197 3.25 7.65 8.86
C TYR A 197 4.42 8.51 9.33
N ILE A 198 4.81 8.36 10.59
CA ILE A 198 6.05 8.90 11.13
C ILE A 198 6.90 7.69 11.48
N LEU A 199 7.92 7.41 10.67
CA LEU A 199 8.68 6.17 10.74
C LEU A 199 10.14 6.49 10.99
N SER A 200 10.76 5.68 11.83
CA SER A 200 12.22 5.59 11.94
C SER A 200 12.68 4.36 11.19
N TRP A 201 13.82 4.44 10.50
CA TRP A 201 14.45 3.29 9.87
C TRP A 201 15.97 3.33 9.99
N ARG A 202 16.59 2.15 9.91
CA ARG A 202 18.04 1.96 9.91
C ARG A 202 18.40 0.87 8.90
N LEU A 203 19.54 1.04 8.24
CA LEU A 203 20.04 0.10 7.23
C LEU A 203 21.34 -0.55 7.70
N TRP A 204 21.50 -1.80 7.30
CA TRP A 204 22.74 -2.55 7.46
C TRP A 204 23.16 -3.22 6.15
N GLU A 205 24.46 -3.31 5.92
CA GLU A 205 25.10 -4.05 4.85
C GLU A 205 25.85 -5.24 5.46
N GLY A 206 25.46 -6.43 5.02
CA GLY A 206 26.07 -7.70 5.38
C GLY A 206 27.10 -8.18 4.36
N LYS A 207 27.42 -9.48 4.43
CA LYS A 207 28.25 -10.18 3.46
C LYS A 207 27.57 -10.24 2.08
N ASP A 208 28.38 -10.38 1.02
CA ASP A 208 27.93 -10.63 -0.35
C ASP A 208 26.91 -9.62 -0.92
N GLU A 209 27.07 -8.34 -0.57
CA GLU A 209 26.14 -7.25 -0.93
C GLU A 209 24.69 -7.51 -0.48
N THR A 210 24.53 -8.16 0.68
CA THR A 210 23.23 -8.32 1.32
C THR A 210 22.89 -7.05 2.10
N PHE A 211 21.66 -6.55 1.92
CA PHE A 211 21.18 -5.34 2.60
C PHE A 211 19.98 -5.63 3.47
N TYR A 212 19.96 -5.02 4.64
CA TYR A 212 18.87 -5.11 5.60
C TYR A 212 18.33 -3.73 5.90
N CYS A 213 17.03 -3.66 6.14
CA CYS A 213 16.42 -2.48 6.73
C CYS A 213 15.36 -2.90 7.73
N PHE A 214 15.31 -2.18 8.83
CA PHE A 214 14.22 -2.26 9.78
C PHE A 214 13.58 -0.88 9.91
N THR A 215 12.25 -0.87 9.98
CA THR A 215 11.43 0.34 10.06
C THR A 215 10.38 0.16 11.13
N LYS A 216 10.28 1.13 12.05
CA LYS A 216 9.23 1.15 13.08
C LYS A 216 8.53 2.50 13.21
N GLU A 217 7.28 2.46 13.63
CA GLU A 217 6.55 3.68 13.98
C GLU A 217 7.25 4.48 15.06
N CYS A 218 7.11 5.79 14.99
CA CYS A 218 7.76 6.70 15.90
C CYS A 218 6.97 8.03 15.98
N GLU A 219 7.34 8.93 16.89
CA GLU A 219 6.78 10.24 17.12
C GLU A 219 7.91 11.26 16.96
N HIS A 220 7.59 12.43 16.41
CA HIS A 220 8.59 13.45 16.15
C HIS A 220 8.02 14.85 16.40
N PRO A 221 8.71 15.74 17.16
CA PRO A 221 8.20 17.07 17.50
C PRO A 221 7.80 17.93 16.29
N SER A 222 8.52 17.82 15.17
CA SER A 222 8.22 18.55 13.93
C SER A 222 6.98 18.03 13.19
N ALA A 223 6.40 16.90 13.60
CA ALA A 223 5.23 16.30 12.97
C ALA A 223 4.16 15.95 14.02
N PRO A 224 3.57 16.94 14.70
CA PRO A 224 2.50 16.70 15.68
C PRO A 224 1.24 16.16 15.01
N GLN A 225 0.45 15.38 15.74
CA GLN A 225 -0.74 14.72 15.21
C GLN A 225 -1.76 15.74 14.66
N GLN A 226 -2.23 15.50 13.43
CA GLN A 226 -3.19 16.37 12.75
C GLN A 226 -4.54 15.65 12.56
N LYS A 227 -5.65 16.26 13.01
CA LYS A 227 -7.00 15.68 12.94
C LYS A 227 -7.48 15.32 11.53
N LYS A 228 -6.90 15.91 10.49
CA LYS A 228 -7.22 15.64 9.08
C LYS A 228 -6.63 14.32 8.55
N TYR A 229 -5.72 13.69 9.29
CA TYR A 229 -5.06 12.44 8.91
C TYR A 229 -5.32 11.36 9.97
N VAL A 230 -5.34 10.10 9.53
CA VAL A 230 -5.29 8.95 10.44
C VAL A 230 -3.82 8.65 10.70
N ARG A 231 -3.33 8.90 11.92
CA ARG A 231 -1.97 8.54 12.33
C ARG A 231 -1.87 7.02 12.45
N VAL A 232 -0.91 6.41 11.77
CA VAL A 232 -0.60 4.98 11.94
C VAL A 232 0.26 4.83 13.19
N THR A 233 -0.31 4.25 14.24
CA THR A 233 0.31 4.12 15.56
C THR A 233 0.99 2.78 15.80
N PHE A 234 0.91 1.86 14.84
CA PHE A 234 1.62 0.59 14.86
C PHE A 234 2.12 0.28 13.45
N PHE A 235 3.44 0.16 13.28
CA PHE A 235 4.08 -0.15 12.02
C PHE A 235 5.41 -0.85 12.28
N ARG A 236 5.51 -2.13 11.92
CA ARG A 236 6.75 -2.91 12.03
C ARG A 236 7.02 -3.56 10.70
N SER A 237 8.11 -3.16 10.05
CA SER A 237 8.50 -3.73 8.78
C SER A 237 10.00 -3.90 8.72
N GLY A 238 10.45 -4.98 8.10
CA GLY A 238 11.85 -5.14 7.76
C GLY A 238 12.01 -5.99 6.52
N TRP A 239 13.14 -5.81 5.84
CA TRP A 239 13.43 -6.55 4.63
C TRP A 239 14.91 -6.92 4.53
N ARG A 240 15.18 -7.99 3.77
CA ARG A 240 16.50 -8.41 3.29
C ARG A 240 16.51 -8.39 1.77
N ILE A 241 17.51 -7.75 1.18
CA ILE A 241 17.82 -7.77 -0.25
C ILE A 241 19.10 -8.55 -0.44
N ARG A 242 19.12 -9.54 -1.35
CA ARG A 242 20.31 -10.32 -1.70
C ARG A 242 20.29 -10.80 -3.14
N ARG A 243 21.44 -11.23 -3.63
CA ARG A 243 21.54 -11.91 -4.93
C ARG A 243 20.91 -13.30 -4.85
N VAL A 244 20.32 -13.76 -5.95
CA VAL A 244 19.89 -15.16 -6.10
C VAL A 244 21.07 -15.97 -6.63
N SER A 245 21.50 -17.01 -5.90
CA SER A 245 22.63 -17.86 -6.29
C SER A 245 22.43 -18.49 -7.66
N GLY A 246 23.46 -18.43 -8.52
CA GLY A 246 23.46 -19.03 -9.86
C GLY A 246 22.51 -18.38 -10.87
N ARG A 247 21.93 -17.22 -10.54
CA ARG A 247 20.95 -16.54 -11.39
C ARG A 247 21.21 -15.03 -11.42
N ASN A 248 21.09 -14.42 -12.59
CA ASN A 248 21.08 -12.96 -12.68
C ASN A 248 19.74 -12.42 -12.18
N ALA A 249 19.55 -12.43 -10.86
CA ALA A 249 18.35 -11.94 -10.21
C ALA A 249 18.65 -11.47 -8.78
N CYS A 250 17.77 -10.62 -8.27
CA CYS A 250 17.82 -10.13 -6.91
C CYS A 250 16.50 -10.43 -6.20
N GLU A 251 16.62 -10.97 -4.98
CA GLU A 251 15.52 -11.28 -4.09
C GLU A 251 15.38 -10.18 -3.05
N ILE A 252 14.15 -9.74 -2.80
CA ILE A 252 13.77 -9.04 -1.57
C ILE A 252 12.76 -9.87 -0.79
N THR A 253 13.11 -10.22 0.45
CA THR A 253 12.19 -10.81 1.42
C THR A 253 11.79 -9.75 2.42
N MET A 254 10.49 -9.60 2.66
CA MET A 254 9.94 -8.57 3.55
C MET A 254 9.00 -9.18 4.58
N LEU A 255 9.11 -8.70 5.81
CA LEU A 255 8.15 -8.86 6.88
C LEU A 255 7.47 -7.52 7.14
N HIS A 256 6.15 -7.55 7.33
CA HIS A 256 5.38 -6.33 7.44
C HIS A 256 4.15 -6.53 8.32
N GLN A 257 3.93 -5.60 9.24
CA GLN A 257 2.78 -5.60 10.13
C GLN A 257 2.42 -4.14 10.44
N GLU A 258 1.20 -3.71 10.12
CA GLU A 258 0.75 -2.34 10.39
C GLU A 258 -0.72 -2.31 10.81
N ASP A 259 -1.09 -1.34 11.65
CA ASP A 259 -2.49 -0.99 11.89
C ASP A 259 -2.82 0.34 11.18
N ALA A 260 -3.32 0.23 9.95
CA ALA A 260 -3.77 1.37 9.17
C ALA A 260 -5.21 1.83 9.50
N GLY A 261 -5.82 1.29 10.56
CA GLY A 261 -7.23 1.52 10.93
C GLY A 261 -8.19 0.93 9.89
N LEU A 262 -7.84 -0.24 9.33
CA LEU A 262 -8.64 -0.94 8.33
C LEU A 262 -9.23 -2.21 8.92
N ASN A 263 -10.43 -2.59 8.48
CA ASN A 263 -10.95 -3.92 8.79
C ASN A 263 -10.01 -4.97 8.17
N VAL A 264 -9.59 -5.93 8.99
CA VAL A 264 -8.55 -6.90 8.69
C VAL A 264 -8.89 -7.76 7.48
N GLU A 265 -10.12 -8.23 7.40
CA GLU A 265 -10.61 -9.12 6.35
C GLU A 265 -10.70 -8.36 5.01
N MET A 266 -11.17 -7.12 5.05
CA MET A 266 -11.17 -6.23 3.89
C MET A 266 -9.76 -5.87 3.45
N ALA A 267 -8.85 -5.58 4.38
CA ALA A 267 -7.45 -5.30 4.06
C ALA A 267 -6.79 -6.50 3.37
N LYS A 268 -6.99 -7.72 3.89
CA LYS A 268 -6.50 -8.97 3.27
C LYS A 268 -7.07 -9.15 1.86
N LEU A 269 -8.37 -8.93 1.67
CA LEU A 269 -9.01 -9.05 0.36
C LEU A 269 -8.48 -8.03 -0.66
N VAL A 270 -8.37 -6.76 -0.26
CA VAL A 270 -7.84 -5.68 -1.11
C VAL A 270 -6.38 -5.95 -1.47
N PHE A 271 -5.57 -6.36 -0.50
CA PHE A 271 -4.19 -6.75 -0.73
C PHE A 271 -4.11 -7.91 -1.73
N ALA A 272 -4.82 -9.02 -1.50
CA ALA A 272 -4.77 -10.21 -2.37
C ALA A 272 -5.17 -9.88 -3.82
N LYS A 273 -6.13 -8.98 -4.02
CA LYS A 273 -6.58 -8.57 -5.36
C LYS A 273 -5.64 -7.56 -6.03
N GLY A 274 -5.07 -6.63 -5.26
CA GLY A 274 -4.31 -5.50 -5.80
C GLY A 274 -2.81 -5.71 -5.92
N ILE A 275 -2.21 -6.53 -5.05
CA ILE A 275 -0.77 -6.57 -4.86
C ILE A 275 0.00 -6.95 -6.13
N TRP A 276 -0.49 -7.91 -6.91
CA TRP A 276 0.19 -8.30 -8.16
C TRP A 276 0.30 -7.13 -9.15
N SER A 277 -0.77 -6.34 -9.30
CA SER A 277 -0.74 -5.17 -10.17
C SER A 277 0.23 -4.11 -9.65
N PHE A 278 0.30 -3.95 -8.33
CA PHE A 278 1.26 -3.04 -7.69
C PHE A 278 2.71 -3.49 -7.90
N VAL A 279 3.03 -4.76 -7.70
CA VAL A 279 4.40 -5.28 -7.89
C VAL A 279 4.82 -5.23 -9.37
N CYS A 280 3.92 -5.51 -10.32
CA CYS A 280 4.21 -5.29 -11.74
C CYS A 280 4.45 -3.81 -12.08
N LYS A 281 3.77 -2.88 -11.41
CA LYS A 281 4.02 -1.43 -11.55
C LYS A 281 5.39 -1.06 -10.95
N MET A 282 5.74 -1.65 -9.82
CA MET A 282 7.01 -1.48 -9.13
C MET A 282 8.19 -1.97 -9.98
N ASP A 283 8.09 -3.15 -10.61
CA ASP A 283 9.10 -3.63 -11.57
C ASP A 283 9.30 -2.64 -12.72
N LYS A 284 8.22 -2.18 -13.36
CA LYS A 284 8.33 -1.14 -14.41
C LYS A 284 9.01 0.14 -13.92
N ALA A 285 8.77 0.54 -12.67
CA ALA A 285 9.41 1.70 -12.08
C ALA A 285 10.90 1.45 -11.82
N LEU A 286 11.27 0.25 -11.35
CA LEU A 286 12.66 -0.20 -11.17
C LEU A 286 13.41 -0.21 -12.51
N ARG A 287 12.81 -0.74 -13.58
CA ARG A 287 13.44 -0.73 -14.93
C ARG A 287 13.64 0.67 -15.49
N LYS A 288 12.77 1.62 -15.14
CA LYS A 288 12.97 3.03 -15.49
C LYS A 288 14.06 3.65 -14.63
N TYR A 289 14.07 3.33 -13.33
CA TYR A 289 15.07 3.83 -12.38
C TYR A 289 16.49 3.45 -12.80
N SER A 290 16.70 2.22 -13.29
CA SER A 290 18.00 1.75 -13.76
C SER A 290 18.52 2.47 -15.01
N LEU A 291 17.66 3.14 -15.76
CA LEU A 291 18.03 3.91 -16.95
C LEU A 291 18.37 5.36 -16.61
N ILE A 292 17.91 5.85 -15.46
CA ILE A 292 18.27 7.17 -14.99
C ILE A 292 19.69 7.04 -14.42
N ASN A 293 20.65 7.81 -14.94
CA ASN A 293 21.98 7.95 -14.35
C ASN A 293 21.83 8.70 -13.01
N ASN A 294 21.26 8.03 -12.01
CA ASN A 294 21.08 8.53 -10.67
C ASN A 294 22.40 8.41 -9.94
N TYR A 295 23.29 9.38 -10.17
CA TYR A 295 23.99 9.92 -9.02
C TYR A 295 22.90 10.46 -8.09
N PRO A 296 22.83 10.07 -6.80
CA PRO A 296 21.85 10.62 -5.89
C PRO A 296 21.96 12.14 -5.94
N SER A 297 21.02 12.79 -6.64
CA SER A 297 21.05 14.23 -6.92
C SER A 297 20.65 15.06 -5.69
N SER A 298 20.41 14.39 -4.57
CA SER A 298 20.20 15.00 -3.28
C SER A 298 21.54 15.01 -2.53
N SER A 299 22.10 16.19 -2.30
CA SER A 299 23.25 16.38 -1.41
C SER A 299 22.91 16.12 0.07
N LEU A 300 21.73 15.57 0.38
CA LEU A 300 21.30 15.30 1.75
C LEU A 300 21.82 13.93 2.20
N VAL A 301 22.31 13.92 3.43
CA VAL A 301 22.67 12.68 4.14
C VAL A 301 21.40 11.84 4.34
N SER A 302 21.49 10.55 4.04
CA SER A 302 20.41 9.57 4.20
C SER A 302 20.89 8.29 4.87
N ALA A 303 19.96 7.42 5.28
CA ALA A 303 20.29 6.11 5.82
C ALA A 303 21.08 5.22 4.84
N VAL A 304 20.98 5.46 3.53
CA VAL A 304 21.82 4.77 2.54
C VAL A 304 23.28 5.23 2.64
N THR A 305 23.51 6.54 2.77
CA THR A 305 24.87 7.09 2.89
C THR A 305 25.53 6.76 4.24
N LEU A 306 24.73 6.51 5.29
CA LEU A 306 25.19 6.16 6.63
C LEU A 306 24.90 4.70 7.00
N ILE A 307 24.76 3.83 6.00
CA ILE A 307 24.54 2.40 6.18
C ILE A 307 25.62 1.79 7.07
N LYS A 308 25.20 0.97 8.04
CA LYS A 308 26.11 0.31 8.99
C LYS A 308 26.48 -1.08 8.50
N LYS A 309 27.59 -1.64 8.97
CA LYS A 309 27.85 -3.07 8.77
C LYS A 309 26.99 -3.88 9.74
N VAL A 310 26.57 -5.06 9.31
CA VAL A 310 25.96 -6.05 10.22
C VAL A 310 27.00 -6.42 11.29
N PRO A 311 26.62 -6.44 12.59
CA PRO A 311 27.54 -6.85 13.65
C PRO A 311 28.05 -8.30 13.48
N ASP A 312 29.28 -8.55 13.93
CA ASP A 312 29.90 -9.87 13.87
C ASP A 312 29.04 -10.94 14.60
N GLY A 313 28.96 -12.15 14.04
CA GLY A 313 28.17 -13.25 14.62
C GLY A 313 26.69 -13.29 14.24
N PHE A 314 26.18 -12.28 13.53
CA PHE A 314 24.76 -12.24 13.12
C PHE A 314 24.47 -13.01 11.82
N GLU A 315 25.47 -13.18 10.95
CA GLU A 315 25.32 -13.83 9.63
C GLU A 315 25.99 -15.21 9.55
N ASP A 316 26.57 -15.74 10.63
CA ASP A 316 27.40 -16.96 10.60
C ASP A 316 26.61 -18.29 10.56
N MET A 317 25.37 -18.27 10.07
CA MET A 317 24.48 -19.45 10.05
C MET A 317 24.18 -20.01 8.65
N ASP A 318 24.68 -19.40 7.57
CA ASP A 318 24.51 -19.93 6.20
C ASP A 318 25.65 -20.90 5.77
N GLY A 319 26.56 -21.24 6.70
CA GLY A 319 27.83 -21.92 6.42
C GLY A 319 27.84 -23.45 6.38
N ILE A 320 26.75 -24.12 5.99
CA ILE A 320 26.81 -25.55 5.61
C ILE A 320 25.96 -25.76 4.36
N ILE A 321 26.56 -25.54 3.18
CA ILE A 321 26.52 -26.42 1.99
C ILE A 321 27.38 -25.76 0.88
N SER A 322 28.44 -26.50 0.54
CA SER A 322 29.16 -26.58 -0.76
C SER A 322 30.17 -25.50 -1.18
N GLU A 323 31.41 -26.01 -1.24
CA GLU A 323 32.62 -25.53 -1.90
C GLU A 323 32.46 -24.93 -3.31
N GLU A 324 33.37 -23.99 -3.56
CA GLU A 324 34.01 -23.65 -4.84
C GLU A 324 33.11 -23.41 -6.06
N ASN A 325 32.91 -22.13 -6.37
CA ASN A 325 33.26 -21.62 -7.69
C ASN A 325 33.52 -20.11 -7.60
N MET A 326 34.72 -19.69 -8.01
CA MET A 326 35.02 -18.29 -8.31
C MET A 326 34.04 -17.81 -9.38
N VAL A 327 33.20 -16.84 -9.03
CA VAL A 327 32.43 -16.07 -10.01
C VAL A 327 32.92 -14.64 -9.92
N GLU A 328 33.40 -14.14 -11.06
CA GLU A 328 33.85 -12.77 -11.24
C GLU A 328 32.77 -11.80 -10.72
N THR A 329 33.23 -10.86 -9.91
CA THR A 329 32.43 -9.70 -9.52
C THR A 329 32.22 -8.85 -10.77
N GLU A 330 31.16 -9.13 -11.52
CA GLU A 330 30.65 -8.20 -12.51
C GLU A 330 30.16 -6.94 -11.77
N SER A 331 31.05 -5.95 -11.76
CA SER A 331 30.72 -4.55 -11.52
C SER A 331 29.49 -4.17 -12.35
N CYS A 332 28.56 -3.44 -11.73
CA CYS A 332 27.36 -2.95 -12.37
C CYS A 332 27.72 -1.99 -13.53
N GLY A 333 27.92 -2.55 -14.74
CA GLY A 333 28.21 -1.85 -15.98
C GLY A 333 27.07 -1.99 -16.99
N GLN A 334 26.76 -0.89 -17.68
CA GLN A 334 25.63 -0.74 -18.61
C GLN A 334 25.68 -1.78 -19.75
N VAL A 335 24.62 -2.57 -19.90
CA VAL A 335 24.33 -3.27 -21.16
C VAL A 335 23.48 -2.34 -22.01
N SER A 336 24.09 -1.74 -23.03
CA SER A 336 23.38 -1.09 -24.13
C SER A 336 22.68 -2.16 -24.95
N SER A 337 21.35 -2.23 -24.87
CA SER A 337 20.56 -3.13 -25.72
C SER A 337 20.27 -2.44 -27.05
N GLU A 338 20.85 -2.96 -28.13
CA GLU A 338 20.55 -2.55 -29.49
C GLU A 338 19.11 -2.91 -29.87
N GLU A 339 18.40 -1.94 -30.44
CA GLU A 339 17.05 -2.12 -30.98
C GLU A 339 17.03 -3.14 -32.14
N ARG A 340 16.24 -4.21 -32.01
CA ARG A 340 15.70 -4.93 -33.17
C ARG A 340 14.20 -4.72 -33.26
N LYS A 341 13.80 -3.86 -34.21
CA LYS A 341 12.44 -3.74 -34.72
C LYS A 341 12.02 -5.06 -35.36
N LEU A 342 10.91 -5.64 -34.90
CA LEU A 342 10.05 -6.45 -35.74
C LEU A 342 8.58 -6.08 -35.48
N SER A 343 7.96 -5.61 -36.55
CA SER A 343 6.57 -5.20 -36.65
C SER A 343 5.61 -6.38 -36.53
N ARG A 344 4.51 -6.22 -35.81
CA ARG A 344 3.19 -6.67 -36.32
C ARG A 344 2.05 -5.92 -35.66
N ALA A 345 1.24 -5.28 -36.50
CA ALA A 345 -0.01 -4.65 -36.11
C ALA A 345 -1.06 -5.70 -35.74
N SER A 346 -1.76 -5.48 -34.63
CA SER A 346 -3.05 -6.11 -34.34
C SER A 346 -3.96 -5.05 -33.71
N LYS A 347 -5.00 -4.66 -34.45
CA LYS A 347 -6.10 -3.85 -33.95
C LYS A 347 -6.98 -4.76 -33.08
N LYS A 348 -7.29 -4.37 -31.83
CA LYS A 348 -8.65 -4.44 -31.25
C LYS A 348 -8.72 -3.91 -29.80
N LEU A 349 -9.54 -2.85 -29.68
CA LEU A 349 -10.56 -2.55 -28.67
C LEU A 349 -10.22 -2.53 -27.17
N LEU A 350 -10.29 -1.30 -26.66
CA LEU A 350 -10.60 -0.92 -25.28
C LEU A 350 -11.72 -1.77 -24.65
N THR A 351 -11.44 -2.36 -23.49
CA THR A 351 -12.45 -2.76 -22.52
C THR A 351 -12.11 -2.19 -21.15
N ASN A 352 -12.38 -0.89 -20.99
CA ASN A 352 -12.71 -0.33 -19.68
C ASN A 352 -14.10 -0.85 -19.29
N GLY A 353 -14.15 -1.91 -18.49
CA GLY A 353 -15.43 -2.55 -18.21
C GLY A 353 -15.40 -3.59 -17.09
N LEU A 354 -14.66 -3.35 -16.00
CA LEU A 354 -14.81 -4.15 -14.79
C LEU A 354 -14.47 -3.35 -13.51
N LEU A 355 -15.08 -2.17 -13.36
CA LEU A 355 -15.03 -1.38 -12.11
C LEU A 355 -16.41 -1.01 -11.56
N LEU A 356 -17.50 -1.57 -12.10
CA LEU A 356 -18.87 -1.19 -11.73
C LEU A 356 -19.68 -2.26 -10.98
N ILE A 357 -19.07 -3.34 -10.50
CA ILE A 357 -19.77 -4.34 -9.65
C ILE A 357 -19.24 -4.36 -8.20
N GLY A 358 -18.25 -3.52 -7.88
CA GLY A 358 -17.71 -3.40 -6.50
C GLY A 358 -18.23 -2.19 -5.69
N GLY A 359 -19.07 -1.34 -6.27
CA GLY A 359 -19.37 0.00 -5.74
C GLY A 359 -20.67 0.15 -4.94
N VAL A 360 -21.50 -0.88 -4.79
CA VAL A 360 -22.83 -0.76 -4.15
C VAL A 360 -22.92 -1.45 -2.78
N ILE A 361 -21.83 -2.05 -2.26
CA ILE A 361 -21.84 -2.74 -0.95
C ILE A 361 -21.23 -1.87 0.18
N CYS A 362 -21.13 -0.55 -0.02
CA CYS A 362 -20.66 0.38 1.03
C CYS A 362 -21.73 1.37 1.49
N LEU A 363 -22.97 0.92 1.62
CA LEU A 363 -24.02 1.67 2.32
C LEU A 363 -24.77 0.76 3.30
N SER A 364 -24.10 0.37 4.38
CA SER A 364 -24.78 0.19 5.66
C SER A 364 -23.75 0.22 6.79
N ARG A 365 -23.72 1.34 7.50
CA ARG A 365 -23.34 1.32 8.91
C ARG A 365 -24.36 0.43 9.62
N GLY A 366 -23.93 -0.77 10.00
CA GLY A 366 -24.51 -1.55 11.10
C GLY A 366 -26.01 -1.85 11.06
N HIS A 367 -26.52 -2.60 10.07
CA HIS A 367 -27.62 -3.55 10.24
C HIS A 367 -27.54 -4.60 9.12
N SER A 368 -27.17 -5.83 9.47
CA SER A 368 -26.82 -6.93 8.55
C SER A 368 -28.00 -7.59 7.81
N SER A 369 -29.23 -7.08 7.95
CA SER A 369 -30.43 -7.77 7.43
C SER A 369 -30.91 -7.28 6.07
N LEU A 370 -30.62 -6.04 5.65
CA LEU A 370 -31.14 -5.51 4.38
C LEU A 370 -30.34 -5.97 3.16
N GLY A 371 -29.01 -5.95 3.25
CA GLY A 371 -28.12 -6.39 2.16
C GLY A 371 -28.29 -7.88 1.83
N ALA A 372 -28.46 -8.72 2.86
CA ALA A 372 -28.75 -10.14 2.69
C ALA A 372 -30.12 -10.40 2.03
N LYS A 373 -31.15 -9.62 2.39
CA LYS A 373 -32.49 -9.72 1.79
C LYS A 373 -32.50 -9.34 0.32
N VAL A 374 -31.75 -8.31 -0.08
CA VAL A 374 -31.65 -7.89 -1.49
C VAL A 374 -30.92 -8.93 -2.33
N VAL A 375 -29.85 -9.53 -1.81
CA VAL A 375 -29.12 -10.62 -2.49
C VAL A 375 -30.00 -11.86 -2.63
N MET A 376 -30.73 -12.24 -1.58
CA MET A 376 -31.67 -13.38 -1.64
C MET A 376 -32.83 -13.11 -2.59
N ALA A 377 -33.40 -11.91 -2.62
CA ALA A 377 -34.44 -11.52 -3.57
C ALA A 377 -33.94 -11.57 -5.02
N TYR A 378 -32.69 -11.17 -5.28
CA TYR A 378 -32.06 -11.26 -6.60
C TYR A 378 -31.79 -12.71 -7.03
N ILE A 379 -31.35 -13.57 -6.10
CA ILE A 379 -31.15 -15.00 -6.37
C ILE A 379 -32.50 -15.68 -6.64
N LEU A 380 -33.53 -15.40 -5.84
CA LEU A 380 -34.87 -15.96 -6.01
C LEU A 380 -35.53 -15.54 -7.32
N THR A 381 -35.37 -14.28 -7.74
CA THR A 381 -35.87 -13.80 -9.04
C THR A 381 -35.09 -14.34 -10.23
N LYS A 382 -33.82 -14.71 -10.06
CA LYS A 382 -33.04 -15.40 -11.10
C LYS A 382 -33.38 -16.89 -11.20
N LEU A 383 -33.77 -17.51 -10.10
CA LEU A 383 -34.21 -18.90 -10.07
C LEU A 383 -35.64 -19.06 -10.58
N SER A 384 -36.56 -18.13 -10.28
CA SER A 384 -37.91 -18.15 -10.85
C SER A 384 -37.91 -18.00 -12.38
N LYS A 385 -37.02 -17.15 -12.93
CA LYS A 385 -36.82 -17.02 -14.39
C LYS A 385 -36.25 -18.26 -15.09
N ARG A 386 -35.76 -19.26 -14.35
CA ARG A 386 -35.29 -20.54 -14.92
C ARG A 386 -36.33 -21.65 -14.89
N VAL A 387 -37.45 -21.45 -14.20
CA VAL A 387 -38.54 -22.44 -14.13
C VAL A 387 -39.54 -22.27 -15.28
N ASP A 388 -39.60 -21.10 -15.92
CA ASP A 388 -40.56 -20.80 -17.01
C ASP A 388 -39.99 -20.91 -18.44
N ALA A 389 -38.93 -21.70 -18.67
CA ALA A 389 -38.42 -21.95 -20.02
C ALA A 389 -39.12 -23.18 -20.64
N PRO A 390 -39.82 -23.06 -21.80
CA PRO A 390 -40.53 -24.21 -22.41
C PRO A 390 -39.54 -25.22 -23.00
N GLN A 391 -39.75 -26.51 -22.72
CA GLN A 391 -39.06 -27.62 -23.39
C GLN A 391 -39.48 -27.70 -24.87
N GLY A 392 -38.52 -27.48 -25.77
CA GLY A 392 -38.68 -27.65 -27.22
C GLY A 392 -38.66 -29.13 -27.64
N GLN A 393 -39.55 -29.46 -28.58
CA GLN A 393 -39.81 -30.76 -29.20
C GLN A 393 -38.57 -31.43 -29.82
N MET A 394 -38.47 -32.75 -29.62
CA MET A 394 -37.64 -33.66 -30.43
C MET A 394 -38.26 -33.80 -31.84
N ALA A 395 -37.44 -33.56 -32.88
CA ALA A 395 -37.74 -33.93 -34.25
C ALA A 395 -37.11 -35.30 -34.56
N SER A 396 -37.96 -36.26 -34.90
CA SER A 396 -37.64 -37.53 -35.53
C SER A 396 -37.46 -37.35 -37.04
N VAL A 397 -36.43 -37.96 -37.62
CA VAL A 397 -36.34 -38.25 -39.06
C VAL A 397 -35.82 -39.69 -39.22
N GLU A 398 -36.62 -40.49 -39.89
CA GLU A 398 -36.35 -41.85 -40.36
C GLU A 398 -35.13 -41.92 -41.28
N GLN A 399 -34.32 -42.98 -41.13
CA GLN A 399 -34.04 -43.95 -42.18
C GLN A 399 -33.53 -45.26 -41.58
#